data_AF-A0A9Q1L3T0-F1
#
_entry.id   AF-A0A9Q1L3T0-F1
#
_cell.length_a   1.000
_cell.length_b   1.000
_cell.length_c   1.000
_cell.angle_alpha   90.00
_cell.angle_beta   90.00
_cell.angle_gamma   90.00
#
_symmetry.space_group_name_H-M   'P 1'
#
loop_
_entity.id
_entity.type
_entity.pdbx_description
1 polymer ?
#
loop_
_entity_poly.entity_id
_entity_poly.type
_entity_poly.pdbx_seq_one_letter_code
_entity_poly.pdbx_strand_id
1 'polypeptide(L)'
;MRMPCDTVGYSLAPLNHITRPQENPVSYNSSLELNWLELSSSGSTMITSEGKEMKSSGRIKLAVYLSPQLEVEKSKKSFNTEGRSGFIQISPTREGPWTTVRLNYAAPAACWRLGYTVVASEVSVADGNRYVKIRSLVLVRNYTEFTLDLQLKLSASNELKRHDNDGRQEVYGDEVVTDEFFETQKYNPDIGWLDANEGTNEVEPPSGWEWVDEWHVDKNSVNTADGWVYAPDFNSLKWPESSNPLKSVNYARQRRWLRNRKGKSRDLKAQIYGPIRPGEVVPLTLSVLTHSGLYALHMRPSNLEKTEEYSWSSVMDMSGNTQDLGMPTENAGISVSNLSESEELLYCPVVSGTSSNSNRGMWFCLSIQATEITKDMHYDPIQDWTLVIRPPLAITDYLPLSAEYSVLEMQANGHFFTCVRGIFSPGESVKVYSANIRNPL
;
A
#
# COMPACT_ATOMS: atom_id res chain seq x y z
N MET A 1 -10.05 -22.74 -14.10
CA MET A 1 -10.56 -21.40 -14.48
C MET A 1 -9.60 -20.39 -13.86
N ARG A 2 -9.01 -19.52 -14.69
CA ARG A 2 -7.88 -18.65 -14.36
C ARG A 2 -8.29 -17.58 -13.34
N MET A 3 -7.53 -17.43 -12.26
CA MET A 3 -7.19 -16.13 -11.69
C MET A 3 -5.70 -16.19 -11.34
N PRO A 4 -4.80 -15.55 -12.12
CA PRO A 4 -3.54 -15.06 -11.55
C PRO A 4 -3.87 -13.99 -10.49
N CYS A 5 -2.86 -13.47 -9.79
CA CYS A 5 -2.99 -12.18 -9.13
C CYS A 5 -3.33 -11.12 -10.19
N ASP A 6 -4.61 -11.02 -10.54
CA ASP A 6 -5.09 -10.26 -11.67
C ASP A 6 -4.79 -8.78 -11.43
N THR A 7 -4.28 -8.11 -12.46
CA THR A 7 -4.20 -6.66 -12.49
C THR A 7 -5.59 -6.13 -12.13
N VAL A 8 -5.70 -5.35 -11.04
CA VAL A 8 -6.99 -4.80 -10.54
C VAL A 8 -7.77 -4.12 -11.66
N GLY A 9 -7.06 -3.59 -12.64
CA GLY A 9 -7.50 -3.40 -14.01
C GLY A 9 -6.49 -2.54 -14.76
N TYR A 10 -6.61 -2.45 -16.07
CA TYR A 10 -5.74 -1.60 -16.88
C TYR A 10 -6.56 -0.56 -17.65
N SER A 11 -5.95 0.57 -17.94
CA SER A 11 -6.51 1.54 -18.87
C SER A 11 -5.43 1.97 -19.83
N LEU A 12 -5.78 1.97 -21.11
CA LEU A 12 -4.93 2.38 -22.21
C LEU A 12 -5.66 3.49 -22.94
N ALA A 13 -5.24 4.73 -22.70
CA ALA A 13 -5.76 5.88 -23.39
C ALA A 13 -4.58 6.77 -23.82
N PRO A 14 -4.58 7.26 -25.07
CA PRO A 14 -3.72 8.38 -25.46
C PRO A 14 -3.89 9.55 -24.48
N LEU A 15 -2.80 10.23 -24.11
CA LEU A 15 -2.84 11.30 -23.10
C LEU A 15 -3.81 12.44 -23.48
N ASN A 16 -3.93 12.72 -24.77
CA ASN A 16 -4.87 13.70 -25.33
C ASN A 16 -6.35 13.28 -25.20
N HIS A 17 -6.65 11.99 -25.02
CA HIS A 17 -8.03 11.50 -24.78
C HIS A 17 -8.41 11.57 -23.29
N ILE A 18 -7.42 11.67 -22.39
CA ILE A 18 -7.63 11.82 -20.95
C ILE A 18 -7.91 13.30 -20.59
N THR A 19 -7.44 14.23 -21.43
CA THR A 19 -7.65 15.66 -21.29
C THR A 19 -8.87 16.09 -22.10
N ARG A 20 -9.99 16.42 -21.44
CA ARG A 20 -11.08 17.16 -22.13
C ARG A 20 -10.57 18.58 -22.43
N PRO A 21 -10.56 19.04 -23.68
CA PRO A 21 -10.28 20.44 -23.97
C PRO A 21 -11.39 21.29 -23.34
N GLN A 22 -11.03 22.26 -22.50
CA GLN A 22 -11.98 23.27 -22.05
C GLN A 22 -12.32 24.14 -23.26
N GLU A 23 -13.54 24.05 -23.79
CA GLU A 23 -13.96 24.76 -25.01
C GLU A 23 -14.04 26.29 -24.85
N ASN A 24 -13.70 26.87 -23.70
CA ASN A 24 -13.68 28.33 -23.51
C ASN A 24 -12.59 28.77 -22.52
N PRO A 25 -11.59 29.56 -22.94
CA PRO A 25 -10.46 29.98 -22.09
C PRO A 25 -10.74 31.24 -21.22
N VAL A 26 -12.00 31.57 -20.92
CA VAL A 26 -12.35 32.91 -20.39
C VAL A 26 -12.61 32.96 -18.86
N SER A 27 -12.32 31.91 -18.10
CA SER A 27 -12.31 32.01 -16.63
C SER A 27 -11.03 31.46 -16.02
N TYR A 28 -10.26 32.33 -15.38
CA TYR A 28 -9.11 32.02 -14.53
C TYR A 28 -9.49 31.33 -13.20
N ASN A 29 -10.58 30.55 -13.19
CA ASN A 29 -10.94 29.67 -12.09
C ASN A 29 -10.78 28.23 -12.57
N SER A 30 -9.55 27.72 -12.48
CA SER A 30 -9.21 26.34 -12.79
C SER A 30 -9.74 25.38 -11.71
N SER A 31 -11.05 25.16 -11.68
CA SER A 31 -11.59 23.95 -11.06
C SER A 31 -11.07 22.75 -11.87
N LEU A 32 -9.97 22.15 -11.41
CA LEU A 32 -9.39 20.94 -12.01
C LEU A 32 -10.47 19.85 -11.96
N GLU A 33 -11.08 19.57 -13.11
CA GLU A 33 -12.08 18.51 -13.23
C GLU A 33 -11.36 17.17 -13.14
N LEU A 34 -11.59 16.48 -12.02
CA LEU A 34 -11.05 15.15 -11.78
C LEU A 34 -11.86 14.14 -12.62
N ASN A 35 -11.19 13.49 -13.58
CA ASN A 35 -11.84 12.50 -14.43
C ASN A 35 -11.71 11.10 -13.82
N TRP A 36 -12.82 10.36 -13.77
CA TRP A 36 -12.80 8.94 -13.47
C TRP A 36 -12.38 8.17 -14.72
N LEU A 37 -11.34 7.37 -14.59
CA LEU A 37 -10.86 6.46 -15.61
C LEU A 37 -11.26 5.04 -15.17
N GLU A 38 -12.18 4.44 -15.90
CA GLU A 38 -12.58 3.05 -15.67
C GLU A 38 -11.42 2.12 -16.00
N LEU A 39 -11.15 1.18 -15.11
CA LEU A 39 -10.13 0.15 -15.26
C LEU A 39 -10.79 -1.10 -15.84
N SER A 40 -10.20 -1.61 -16.92
CA SER A 40 -10.66 -2.81 -17.60
C SER A 40 -10.06 -4.04 -16.94
N SER A 41 -10.88 -5.09 -16.74
CA SER A 41 -10.38 -6.37 -16.23
C SER A 41 -9.43 -7.04 -17.24
N SER A 42 -8.35 -7.65 -16.74
CA SER A 42 -7.42 -8.50 -17.51
C SER A 42 -8.08 -9.71 -18.19
N GLY A 43 -9.35 -10.01 -17.88
CA GLY A 43 -10.08 -11.18 -18.41
C GLY A 43 -10.72 -11.04 -19.80
N SER A 44 -10.60 -9.91 -20.50
CA SER A 44 -11.29 -9.67 -21.79
C SER A 44 -10.35 -9.21 -22.89
N THR A 45 -9.59 -10.15 -23.47
CA THR A 45 -8.99 -9.96 -24.78
C THR A 45 -9.61 -10.94 -25.76
N MET A 46 -10.67 -10.51 -26.45
CA MET A 46 -10.96 -10.85 -27.84
C MET A 46 -12.02 -9.88 -28.37
N ILE A 47 -11.68 -9.26 -29.50
CA ILE A 47 -12.57 -8.43 -30.29
C ILE A 47 -13.76 -9.30 -30.71
N THR A 48 -14.97 -8.92 -30.33
CA THR A 48 -16.17 -9.31 -31.08
C THR A 48 -17.02 -8.07 -31.28
N SER A 49 -17.32 -7.82 -32.54
CA SER A 49 -18.31 -6.86 -33.00
C SER A 49 -19.69 -7.29 -32.52
N GLU A 50 -20.02 -7.04 -31.26
CA GLU A 50 -21.38 -7.02 -30.73
C GLU A 50 -21.35 -6.66 -29.24
N GLY A 51 -21.60 -5.38 -28.94
CA GLY A 51 -22.38 -4.88 -27.80
C GLY A 51 -22.20 -5.44 -26.39
N LYS A 52 -21.11 -6.13 -26.04
CA LYS A 52 -20.88 -6.60 -24.67
C LYS A 52 -20.15 -5.54 -23.86
N GLU A 53 -20.86 -4.96 -22.90
CA GLU A 53 -20.29 -4.06 -21.88
C GLU A 53 -19.06 -4.70 -21.23
N MET A 54 -17.91 -4.02 -21.34
CA MET A 54 -16.71 -4.34 -20.57
C MET A 54 -17.04 -4.15 -19.10
N LYS A 55 -17.01 -5.23 -18.31
CA LYS A 55 -17.12 -5.13 -16.86
C LYS A 55 -15.91 -4.37 -16.33
N SER A 56 -16.13 -3.18 -15.77
CA SER A 56 -15.07 -2.45 -15.10
C SER A 56 -14.67 -3.19 -13.82
N SER A 57 -13.36 -3.31 -13.60
CA SER A 57 -12.79 -3.97 -12.43
C SER A 57 -12.35 -2.97 -11.35
N GLY A 58 -12.58 -1.68 -11.62
CA GLY A 58 -12.34 -0.57 -10.70
C GLY A 58 -12.33 0.74 -11.47
N ARG A 59 -12.13 1.86 -10.76
CA ARG A 59 -11.94 3.18 -11.36
C ARG A 59 -10.84 3.94 -10.64
N ILE A 60 -10.00 4.63 -11.38
CA ILE A 60 -8.98 5.54 -10.84
C ILE A 60 -9.39 6.98 -11.14
N LYS A 61 -9.30 7.87 -10.13
CA LYS A 61 -9.55 9.30 -10.32
C LYS A 61 -8.25 9.97 -10.70
N LEU A 62 -8.19 10.62 -11.85
CA LEU A 62 -6.99 11.26 -12.37
C LEU A 62 -7.28 12.71 -12.77
N ALA A 63 -6.38 13.61 -12.40
CA ALA A 63 -6.29 14.94 -13.00
C ALA A 63 -5.02 14.98 -13.86
N VAL A 64 -5.15 15.43 -15.10
CA VAL A 64 -4.01 15.64 -16.00
C VAL A 64 -3.90 17.13 -16.27
N TYR A 65 -2.78 17.73 -15.86
CA TYR A 65 -2.45 19.11 -16.16
C TYR A 65 -1.43 19.13 -17.30
N LEU A 66 -1.82 19.71 -18.44
CA LEU A 66 -0.89 20.04 -19.52
C LEU A 66 -0.60 21.53 -19.39
N SER A 67 0.67 21.90 -19.19
CA SER A 67 1.05 23.30 -19.20
C SER A 67 0.73 23.89 -20.59
N PRO A 68 0.02 25.02 -20.68
CA PRO A 68 -0.23 25.66 -21.95
C PRO A 68 1.10 26.03 -22.59
N GLN A 69 1.26 25.74 -23.88
CA GLN A 69 2.38 26.25 -24.64
C GLN A 69 2.31 27.78 -24.60
N LEU A 70 3.23 28.43 -23.89
CA LEU A 70 3.53 29.83 -24.14
C LEU A 70 4.02 29.89 -25.59
N GLU A 71 3.16 30.32 -26.50
CA GLU A 71 3.57 30.85 -27.80
C GLU A 71 4.44 32.07 -27.52
N VAL A 72 5.72 31.80 -27.26
CA VAL A 72 6.76 32.82 -27.31
C VAL A 72 6.74 33.30 -28.75
N GLU A 73 6.35 34.56 -28.94
CA GLU A 73 6.48 35.28 -30.20
C GLU A 73 7.79 34.88 -30.86
N LYS A 74 7.71 34.46 -32.12
CA LYS A 74 8.84 34.12 -32.98
C LYS A 74 9.73 35.36 -33.18
N SER A 75 10.45 35.78 -32.14
CA SER A 75 11.56 36.70 -32.28
C SER A 75 12.68 35.91 -32.96
N LYS A 76 13.05 36.35 -34.16
CA LYS A 76 14.13 35.79 -34.97
C LYS A 76 15.47 35.97 -34.23
N LYS A 77 15.78 35.10 -33.28
CA LYS A 77 17.15 34.81 -32.86
C LYS A 77 17.26 33.30 -32.69
N SER A 78 18.11 32.72 -33.53
CA SER A 78 18.52 31.33 -33.49
C SER A 78 19.04 30.99 -32.09
N PHE A 79 18.22 30.30 -31.30
CA PHE A 79 18.66 29.59 -30.12
C PHE A 79 18.39 28.11 -30.36
N ASN A 80 19.42 27.31 -30.09
CA ASN A 80 19.49 25.88 -30.28
C ASN A 80 18.16 25.18 -29.93
N THR A 81 17.65 24.39 -30.87
CA THR A 81 16.61 23.38 -30.64
C THR A 81 17.15 22.27 -29.75
N GLU A 82 17.43 22.56 -28.49
CA GLU A 82 17.38 21.54 -27.45
C GLU A 82 15.91 21.15 -27.32
N GLY A 83 15.59 19.90 -27.71
CA GLY A 83 14.24 19.38 -27.66
C GLY A 83 13.65 19.59 -26.27
N ARG A 84 12.60 20.40 -26.18
CA ARG A 84 11.86 20.64 -24.93
C ARG A 84 11.35 19.29 -24.42
N SER A 85 12.01 18.72 -23.43
CA SER A 85 11.60 17.47 -22.79
C SER A 85 10.42 17.76 -21.87
N GLY A 86 9.30 17.07 -22.12
CA GLY A 86 8.18 17.04 -21.17
C GLY A 86 8.52 16.17 -19.96
N PHE A 87 7.93 16.48 -18.81
CA PHE A 87 8.05 15.67 -17.59
C PHE A 87 6.66 15.22 -17.12
N ILE A 88 6.59 14.01 -16.56
CA ILE A 88 5.37 13.50 -15.92
C ILE A 88 5.54 13.67 -14.42
N GLN A 89 4.54 14.21 -13.74
CA GLN A 89 4.50 14.26 -12.28
C GLN A 89 3.28 13.52 -11.76
N ILE A 90 3.43 12.88 -10.61
CA ILE A 90 2.34 12.18 -9.94
C ILE A 90 2.28 12.60 -8.47
N SER A 91 1.07 12.60 -7.91
CA SER A 91 0.83 12.84 -6.49
C SER A 91 -0.33 11.99 -5.98
N PRO A 92 -0.33 11.57 -4.69
CA PRO A 92 -1.49 10.92 -4.09
C PRO A 92 -2.71 11.83 -3.92
N THR A 93 -2.50 13.14 -3.84
CA THR A 93 -3.54 14.15 -3.62
C THR A 93 -3.46 15.22 -4.71
N ARG A 94 -4.51 16.03 -4.85
CA ARG A 94 -4.55 17.11 -5.84
C ARG A 94 -3.58 18.24 -5.47
N GLU A 95 -3.44 18.50 -4.17
CA GLU A 95 -2.66 19.59 -3.60
C GLU A 95 -1.15 19.29 -3.63
N GLY A 96 -0.77 18.03 -3.85
CA GLY A 96 0.62 17.60 -3.81
C GLY A 96 1.01 16.98 -2.46
N PRO A 97 2.31 16.69 -2.26
CA PRO A 97 3.42 17.09 -3.13
C PRO A 97 3.44 16.33 -4.46
N TRP A 98 3.74 17.04 -5.53
CA TRP A 98 3.88 16.47 -6.88
C TRP A 98 5.32 15.99 -7.09
N THR A 99 5.47 14.71 -7.44
CA THR A 99 6.78 14.10 -7.69
C THR A 99 6.97 13.80 -9.17
N THR A 100 8.06 14.29 -9.74
CA THR A 100 8.45 13.98 -11.12
C THR A 100 8.85 12.52 -11.27
N VAL A 101 8.19 11.81 -12.17
CA VAL A 101 8.53 10.44 -12.57
C VAL A 101 9.86 10.48 -13.34
N ARG A 102 10.88 9.80 -12.81
CA ARG A 102 12.21 9.71 -13.44
C ARG A 102 12.43 8.31 -13.99
N LEU A 103 12.95 8.24 -15.21
CA LEU A 103 13.37 6.99 -15.83
C LEU A 103 14.82 6.72 -15.42
N ASN A 104 15.03 5.80 -14.49
CA ASN A 104 16.38 5.36 -14.14
C ASN A 104 16.71 4.07 -14.92
N TYR A 105 17.67 4.16 -15.83
CA TYR A 105 18.17 3.03 -16.62
C TYR A 105 19.43 2.40 -16.04
N ALA A 106 20.08 3.06 -15.09
CA ALA A 106 21.38 2.65 -14.56
C ALA A 106 21.28 1.62 -13.43
N ALA A 107 20.10 1.44 -12.85
CA ALA A 107 19.85 0.51 -11.75
C ALA A 107 18.59 -0.32 -12.00
N PRO A 108 18.53 -1.58 -11.51
CA PRO A 108 17.34 -2.41 -11.61
C PRO A 108 16.09 -1.79 -10.98
N ALA A 109 16.28 -1.05 -9.89
CA ALA A 109 15.24 -0.29 -9.20
C ALA A 109 15.77 1.08 -8.76
N ALA A 110 14.88 2.07 -8.74
CA ALA A 110 15.13 3.40 -8.20
C ALA A 110 14.00 3.79 -7.26
N CYS A 111 14.32 4.36 -6.10
CA CYS A 111 13.31 4.75 -5.13
C CYS A 111 13.08 6.26 -5.12
N TRP A 112 11.85 6.64 -4.78
CA TRP A 112 11.44 8.03 -4.66
C TRP A 112 10.20 8.13 -3.79
N ARG A 113 9.84 9.35 -3.38
CA ARG A 113 8.68 9.61 -2.52
C ARG A 113 7.45 9.90 -3.35
N LEU A 114 6.37 9.19 -3.04
CA LEU A 114 5.03 9.45 -3.54
C LEU A 114 4.17 9.94 -2.36
N GLY A 115 4.03 11.26 -2.22
CA GLY A 115 3.53 11.86 -0.99
C GLY A 115 4.46 11.60 0.20
N TYR A 116 3.94 10.98 1.26
CA TYR A 116 4.72 10.58 2.44
C TYR A 116 5.27 9.15 2.37
N THR A 117 4.96 8.41 1.31
CA THR A 117 5.35 7.00 1.16
C THR A 117 6.56 6.86 0.24
N VAL A 118 7.51 6.00 0.61
CA VAL A 118 8.63 5.63 -0.27
C VAL A 118 8.19 4.47 -1.16
N VAL A 119 8.45 4.60 -2.46
CA VAL A 119 8.14 3.58 -3.47
C VAL A 119 9.38 3.26 -4.29
N ALA A 120 9.42 2.05 -4.87
CA ALA A 120 10.40 1.67 -5.88
C ALA A 120 9.81 1.81 -7.28
N SER A 121 10.67 2.07 -8.25
CA SER A 121 10.35 2.08 -9.67
C SER A 121 11.35 1.25 -10.46
N GLU A 122 10.82 0.46 -11.39
CA GLU A 122 11.59 -0.38 -12.31
C GLU A 122 11.28 0.08 -13.73
N VAL A 123 12.31 0.24 -14.56
CA VAL A 123 12.15 0.64 -15.96
C VAL A 123 12.44 -0.56 -16.85
N SER A 124 11.51 -0.88 -17.76
CA SER A 124 11.73 -1.87 -18.80
C SER A 124 11.42 -1.30 -20.17
N VAL A 125 12.07 -1.85 -21.20
CA VAL A 125 11.83 -1.49 -22.59
C VAL A 125 11.37 -2.73 -23.33
N ALA A 126 10.18 -2.68 -23.90
CA ALA A 126 9.63 -3.77 -24.73
C ALA A 126 8.91 -3.17 -25.93
N ASP A 127 9.11 -3.74 -27.11
CA ASP A 127 8.49 -3.30 -28.38
C ASP A 127 8.71 -1.82 -28.70
N GLY A 128 9.88 -1.28 -28.34
CA GLY A 128 10.20 0.15 -28.48
C GLY A 128 9.49 1.07 -27.49
N ASN A 129 8.61 0.54 -26.65
CA ASN A 129 7.92 1.26 -25.60
C ASN A 129 8.68 1.17 -24.27
N ARG A 130 8.59 2.25 -23.49
CA ARG A 130 9.19 2.36 -22.16
C ARG A 130 8.11 2.17 -21.12
N TYR A 131 8.31 1.23 -20.21
CA TYR A 131 7.40 0.93 -19.12
C TYR A 131 8.06 1.31 -17.80
N VAL A 132 7.30 1.97 -16.94
CA VAL A 132 7.70 2.27 -15.57
C VAL A 132 6.76 1.56 -14.63
N LYS A 133 7.27 0.58 -13.89
CA LYS A 133 6.51 -0.12 -12.86
C LYS A 133 6.81 0.54 -11.53
N ILE A 134 5.80 1.17 -10.92
CA ILE A 134 5.89 1.73 -9.57
C ILE A 134 5.32 0.68 -8.61
N ARG A 135 6.06 0.35 -7.56
CA ARG A 135 5.71 -0.71 -6.61
C ARG A 135 6.18 -0.39 -5.19
N SER A 136 5.72 -1.20 -4.25
CA SER A 136 6.25 -1.22 -2.90
C SER A 136 7.70 -1.72 -2.86
N LEU A 137 8.36 -1.45 -1.73
CA LEU A 137 9.72 -1.92 -1.40
C LEU A 137 9.75 -3.39 -0.93
N VAL A 138 8.64 -4.13 -1.06
CA VAL A 138 8.59 -5.53 -0.64
C VAL A 138 8.00 -6.37 -1.77
N LEU A 139 8.83 -7.25 -2.31
CA LEU A 139 8.48 -8.22 -3.33
C LEU A 139 8.34 -9.60 -2.73
N VAL A 140 7.38 -10.39 -3.21
CA VAL A 140 7.32 -11.83 -2.97
C VAL A 140 7.59 -12.56 -4.28
N ARG A 141 8.53 -13.50 -4.25
CA ARG A 141 8.95 -14.31 -5.38
C ARG A 141 8.70 -15.78 -5.11
N ASN A 142 7.97 -16.42 -6.01
CA ASN A 142 7.68 -17.86 -5.94
C ASN A 142 8.64 -18.66 -6.83
N TYR A 143 9.58 -19.41 -6.24
CA TYR A 143 10.46 -20.35 -6.96
C TYR A 143 10.04 -21.83 -6.80
N THR A 144 8.86 -22.06 -6.24
CA THR A 144 8.27 -23.39 -6.14
C THR A 144 7.60 -23.79 -7.44
N GLU A 145 7.21 -25.05 -7.57
CA GLU A 145 6.38 -25.55 -8.67
C GLU A 145 4.88 -25.38 -8.42
N PHE A 146 4.50 -24.89 -7.24
CA PHE A 146 3.11 -24.69 -6.85
C PHE A 146 2.68 -23.25 -7.06
N THR A 147 1.40 -23.07 -7.36
CA THR A 147 0.78 -21.75 -7.16
C THR A 147 0.61 -21.56 -5.65
N LEU A 148 0.93 -20.37 -5.13
CA LEU A 148 0.87 -20.08 -3.70
C LEU A 148 -0.19 -19.00 -3.44
N ASP A 149 -1.12 -19.28 -2.53
CA ASP A 149 -1.99 -18.25 -1.97
C ASP A 149 -1.20 -17.50 -0.88
N LEU A 150 -1.36 -16.19 -0.83
CA LEU A 150 -0.79 -15.35 0.22
C LEU A 150 -1.90 -14.72 1.06
N GLN A 151 -1.67 -14.59 2.36
CA GLN A 151 -2.57 -13.87 3.25
C GLN A 151 -1.77 -13.01 4.21
N LEU A 152 -2.25 -11.81 4.42
CA LEU A 152 -1.83 -10.96 5.52
C LEU A 152 -2.88 -10.99 6.61
N LYS A 153 -2.47 -11.46 7.77
CA LYS A 153 -3.30 -11.51 8.98
C LYS A 153 -2.79 -10.48 9.98
N LEU A 154 -3.69 -9.88 10.74
CA LEU A 154 -3.30 -9.01 11.83
C LEU A 154 -2.58 -9.83 12.92
N SER A 155 -1.39 -9.38 13.34
CA SER A 155 -0.62 -10.03 14.40
C SER A 155 -1.27 -9.78 15.76
N ALA A 156 -1.73 -10.84 16.44
CA ALA A 156 -2.38 -10.74 17.76
C ALA A 156 -1.48 -10.14 18.86
N SER A 157 -0.14 -10.21 18.71
CA SER A 157 0.81 -9.60 19.63
C SER A 157 0.69 -8.07 19.74
N ASN A 158 0.10 -7.42 18.73
CA ASN A 158 -0.13 -5.98 18.70
C ASN A 158 -1.49 -5.55 19.26
N GLU A 159 -2.34 -6.47 19.69
CA GLU A 159 -3.51 -6.11 20.51
C GLU A 159 -3.11 -5.85 21.97
N LEU A 160 -2.12 -6.58 22.49
CA LEU A 160 -1.71 -6.49 23.90
C LEU A 160 -0.74 -5.33 24.19
N LYS A 161 0.05 -4.87 23.21
CA LYS A 161 0.99 -3.75 23.39
C LYS A 161 0.34 -2.36 23.33
N ARG A 162 -0.99 -2.28 23.26
CA ARG A 162 -1.72 -1.01 23.05
C ARG A 162 -1.82 -0.09 24.28
N HIS A 163 -1.08 -0.32 25.36
CA HIS A 163 -1.22 0.55 26.53
C HIS A 163 0.02 1.17 27.15
N ASP A 164 1.25 0.78 26.80
CA ASP A 164 2.41 1.40 27.43
C ASP A 164 3.61 1.49 26.48
N ASN A 165 4.13 2.72 26.39
CA ASN A 165 5.42 3.16 25.84
C ASN A 165 5.48 3.71 24.40
N ASP A 166 5.39 5.04 24.39
CA ASP A 166 6.26 6.02 23.72
C ASP A 166 5.96 6.49 22.28
N GLY A 167 5.85 7.83 22.18
CA GLY A 167 6.31 8.63 21.06
C GLY A 167 5.58 8.53 19.72
N ARG A 168 4.54 9.37 19.54
CA ARG A 168 4.13 9.89 18.22
C ARG A 168 3.71 8.82 17.19
N GLN A 169 2.71 8.02 17.53
CA GLN A 169 1.90 7.32 16.54
C GLN A 169 0.46 7.79 16.71
N GLU A 170 0.03 8.73 15.85
CA GLU A 170 -1.38 9.15 15.77
C GLU A 170 -2.21 7.97 15.27
N VAL A 171 -2.57 7.10 16.20
CA VAL A 171 -3.67 6.16 16.05
C VAL A 171 -4.92 7.01 16.12
N TYR A 172 -5.60 7.25 15.00
CA TYR A 172 -6.99 7.69 15.05
C TYR A 172 -7.83 6.53 15.56
N GLY A 173 -7.81 6.36 16.88
CA GLY A 173 -8.84 5.65 17.62
C GLY A 173 -10.14 6.44 17.57
N ASP A 174 -11.11 6.00 18.35
CA ASP A 174 -12.43 6.64 18.52
C ASP A 174 -12.36 8.05 19.15
N GLU A 175 -11.17 8.65 19.17
CA GLU A 175 -10.89 9.99 19.65
C GLU A 175 -11.52 11.02 18.69
N VAL A 176 -12.47 11.76 19.24
CA VAL A 176 -13.12 12.88 18.56
C VAL A 176 -12.19 14.08 18.66
N VAL A 177 -11.72 14.57 17.52
CA VAL A 177 -10.93 15.79 17.42
C VAL A 177 -11.82 16.94 16.97
N THR A 178 -11.73 18.05 17.69
CA THR A 178 -12.48 19.28 17.39
C THR A 178 -11.61 20.24 16.57
N ASP A 179 -12.03 20.50 15.34
CA ASP A 179 -11.45 21.55 14.50
C ASP A 179 -12.14 22.88 14.82
N GLU A 180 -11.38 23.98 14.74
CA GLU A 180 -11.86 25.33 15.03
C GLU A 180 -11.66 26.29 13.86
N PHE A 181 -12.63 27.19 13.68
CA PHE A 181 -12.60 28.26 12.69
C PHE A 181 -13.13 29.56 13.31
N PHE A 182 -12.45 30.68 13.06
CA PHE A 182 -12.89 32.00 13.54
C PHE A 182 -13.44 32.84 12.40
N GLU A 183 -14.75 33.04 12.39
CA GLU A 183 -15.43 33.98 11.52
C GLU A 183 -15.25 35.39 12.08
N THR A 184 -14.74 36.32 11.26
CA THR A 184 -14.47 37.69 11.71
C THR A 184 -15.17 38.68 10.77
N GLN A 185 -15.86 39.67 11.35
CA GLN A 185 -16.62 40.68 10.62
C GLN A 185 -16.27 42.09 11.06
N LYS A 186 -16.34 43.03 10.11
CA LYS A 186 -16.13 44.47 10.32
C LYS A 186 -17.44 45.22 10.15
N TYR A 187 -17.73 46.17 11.03
CA TYR A 187 -18.88 47.05 10.90
C TYR A 187 -18.56 48.25 10.01
N ASN A 188 -19.40 48.45 8.99
CA ASN A 188 -19.45 49.66 8.18
C ASN A 188 -20.78 50.39 8.47
N PRO A 189 -20.77 51.68 8.88
CA PRO A 189 -21.99 52.44 9.16
C PRO A 189 -23.01 52.47 8.02
N ASP A 190 -22.55 52.39 6.76
CA ASP A 190 -23.40 52.52 5.57
C ASP A 190 -23.98 51.18 5.10
N ILE A 191 -23.34 50.06 5.45
CA ILE A 191 -23.63 48.72 4.88
C ILE A 191 -23.95 47.67 5.96
N GLY A 192 -23.53 47.90 7.20
CA GLY A 192 -23.64 46.95 8.30
C GLY A 192 -22.39 46.07 8.45
N TRP A 193 -22.56 44.86 8.96
CA TRP A 193 -21.46 43.91 9.19
C TRP A 193 -21.03 43.24 7.88
N LEU A 194 -19.74 43.27 7.60
CA LEU A 194 -19.11 42.69 6.41
C LEU A 194 -18.12 41.60 6.83
N ASP A 195 -18.17 40.45 6.15
CA ASP A 195 -17.21 39.37 6.33
C ASP A 195 -15.80 39.80 5.94
N ALA A 196 -14.84 39.59 6.83
CA ALA A 196 -13.43 39.86 6.58
C ALA A 196 -12.70 38.62 6.03
N ASN A 197 -13.31 37.44 6.10
CA ASN A 197 -12.74 36.19 5.64
C ASN A 197 -13.38 35.77 4.29
N GLU A 198 -12.65 35.88 3.18
CA GLU A 198 -13.03 35.24 1.91
C GLU A 198 -12.57 33.78 1.93
N GLY A 199 -13.46 32.80 2.18
CA GLY A 199 -13.07 31.39 2.08
C GLY A 199 -14.04 30.33 2.63
N THR A 200 -14.80 29.73 1.70
CA THR A 200 -15.22 28.30 1.60
C THR A 200 -15.72 27.55 2.84
N ASN A 201 -17.04 27.32 2.88
CA ASN A 201 -17.76 26.46 3.83
C ASN A 201 -17.74 24.96 3.49
N GLU A 202 -17.11 24.52 2.38
CA GLU A 202 -17.02 23.11 2.00
C GLU A 202 -15.58 22.62 2.08
N VAL A 203 -15.20 22.09 3.24
CA VAL A 203 -13.93 21.41 3.46
C VAL A 203 -14.21 19.91 3.60
N GLU A 204 -13.78 19.12 2.63
CA GLU A 204 -13.77 17.66 2.75
C GLU A 204 -12.87 17.24 3.93
N PRO A 205 -13.25 16.22 4.73
CA PRO A 205 -12.42 15.79 5.83
C PRO A 205 -11.08 15.24 5.31
N PRO A 206 -9.98 15.40 6.06
CA PRO A 206 -8.70 14.80 5.67
C PRO A 206 -8.83 13.29 5.48
N SER A 207 -8.04 12.73 4.57
CA SER A 207 -8.08 11.29 4.27
C SER A 207 -7.91 10.45 5.54
N GLY A 208 -8.88 9.56 5.80
CA GLY A 208 -8.91 8.70 7.00
C GLY A 208 -9.83 9.19 8.13
N TRP A 209 -10.43 10.38 7.98
CA TRP A 209 -11.38 10.95 8.93
C TRP A 209 -12.80 10.98 8.37
N GLU A 210 -13.77 11.03 9.27
CA GLU A 210 -15.14 11.40 8.96
C GLU A 210 -15.64 12.51 9.90
N TRP A 211 -16.38 13.46 9.34
CA TRP A 211 -17.07 14.47 10.12
C TRP A 211 -18.14 13.79 10.96
N VAL A 212 -18.13 14.10 12.26
CA VAL A 212 -19.12 13.62 13.24
C VAL A 212 -20.35 14.54 13.21
N ASP A 213 -20.12 15.83 12.99
CA ASP A 213 -21.16 16.85 12.93
C ASP A 213 -20.84 17.94 11.91
N GLU A 214 -21.79 18.85 11.73
CA GLU A 214 -21.62 20.08 10.95
C GLU A 214 -21.03 21.20 11.82
N TRP A 215 -20.49 22.24 11.17
CA TRP A 215 -20.01 23.43 11.84
C TRP A 215 -21.09 24.02 12.76
N HIS A 216 -20.76 24.20 14.04
CA HIS A 216 -21.64 24.80 15.02
C HIS A 216 -20.91 25.86 15.85
N VAL A 217 -21.66 26.86 16.34
CA VAL A 217 -21.10 27.98 17.09
C VAL A 217 -20.72 27.55 18.51
N ASP A 218 -19.53 27.93 18.95
CA ASP A 218 -19.08 27.77 20.34
C ASP A 218 -19.83 28.75 21.26
N LYS A 219 -20.94 28.28 21.86
CA LYS A 219 -21.74 29.04 22.82
C LYS A 219 -21.25 28.91 24.26
N ASN A 220 -20.30 28.01 24.52
CA ASN A 220 -19.85 27.72 25.88
C ASN A 220 -18.70 28.64 26.30
N SER A 221 -17.89 29.10 25.34
CA SER A 221 -16.74 29.96 25.62
C SER A 221 -17.10 31.43 25.83
N VAL A 222 -18.27 31.90 25.37
CA VAL A 222 -18.62 33.33 25.39
C VAL A 222 -19.95 33.55 26.10
N ASN A 223 -20.05 34.65 26.86
CA ASN A 223 -21.26 35.03 27.61
C ASN A 223 -22.34 35.74 26.77
N THR A 224 -22.17 35.82 25.44
CA THR A 224 -23.11 36.49 24.52
C THR A 224 -24.08 35.48 23.92
N ALA A 225 -25.37 35.84 23.84
CA ALA A 225 -26.43 34.92 23.39
C ALA A 225 -26.29 34.48 21.92
N ASP A 226 -25.56 35.26 21.11
CA ASP A 226 -25.34 35.08 19.68
C ASP A 226 -23.96 34.47 19.36
N GLY A 227 -23.10 34.23 20.37
CA GLY A 227 -21.77 33.63 20.23
C GLY A 227 -20.70 34.55 19.64
N TRP A 228 -20.99 35.85 19.55
CA TRP A 228 -20.07 36.87 19.04
C TRP A 228 -19.29 37.54 20.17
N VAL A 229 -17.99 37.70 19.96
CA VAL A 229 -17.11 38.58 20.75
C VAL A 229 -16.97 39.90 20.00
N TYR A 230 -17.28 41.00 20.68
CA TYR A 230 -17.25 42.33 20.09
C TYR A 230 -16.05 43.14 20.56
N ALA A 231 -15.50 43.98 19.69
CA ALA A 231 -14.41 44.90 20.02
C ALA A 231 -14.49 46.23 19.22
N PRO A 232 -13.83 47.29 19.71
CA PRO A 232 -13.74 48.57 19.00
C PRO A 232 -13.03 48.48 17.65
N ASP A 233 -12.05 47.58 17.52
CA ASP A 233 -11.32 47.31 16.28
C ASP A 233 -10.77 45.87 16.30
N PHE A 234 -10.19 45.41 15.18
CA PHE A 234 -9.63 44.07 15.07
C PHE A 234 -8.44 43.81 16.02
N ASN A 235 -7.64 44.84 16.33
CA ASN A 235 -6.48 44.71 17.22
C ASN A 235 -6.91 44.51 18.68
N SER A 236 -8.14 44.94 18.99
CA SER A 236 -8.72 44.87 20.32
C SER A 236 -9.59 43.62 20.53
N LEU A 237 -9.75 42.76 19.51
CA LEU A 237 -10.44 41.47 19.65
C LEU A 237 -9.61 40.54 20.56
N LYS A 238 -10.22 40.13 21.68
CA LYS A 238 -9.61 39.18 22.62
C LYS A 238 -10.59 38.05 22.86
N TRP A 239 -10.41 36.92 22.20
CA TRP A 239 -11.23 35.76 22.51
C TRP A 239 -10.87 35.20 23.90
N PRO A 240 -11.84 34.83 24.76
CA PRO A 240 -13.30 34.90 24.60
C PRO A 240 -13.97 36.17 25.18
N GLU A 241 -13.20 37.18 25.58
CA GLU A 241 -13.70 38.39 26.25
C GLU A 241 -14.30 39.42 25.28
N SER A 242 -15.61 39.65 25.40
CA SER A 242 -16.28 40.73 24.65
C SER A 242 -16.15 42.08 25.33
N SER A 243 -15.86 43.12 24.53
CA SER A 243 -15.89 44.51 24.97
C SER A 243 -17.30 44.91 25.40
N ASN A 244 -17.38 45.68 26.49
CA ASN A 244 -18.66 46.14 27.01
C ASN A 244 -19.22 47.25 26.08
N PRO A 245 -20.41 47.05 25.47
CA PRO A 245 -21.00 48.04 24.56
C PRO A 245 -21.32 49.38 25.23
N LEU A 246 -21.38 49.44 26.57
CA LEU A 246 -21.55 50.69 27.32
C LEU A 246 -20.26 51.53 27.41
N LYS A 247 -19.09 50.94 27.11
CA LYS A 247 -17.78 51.60 27.23
C LYS A 247 -17.20 52.04 25.88
N SER A 248 -17.63 51.44 24.76
CA SER A 248 -17.08 51.71 23.43
C SER A 248 -18.01 51.23 22.32
N VAL A 249 -18.01 51.94 21.18
CA VAL A 249 -18.68 51.48 19.95
C VAL A 249 -17.89 50.34 19.33
N ASN A 250 -18.56 49.23 18.99
CA ASN A 250 -17.91 48.02 18.47
C ASN A 250 -17.89 48.05 16.93
N TYR A 251 -16.70 48.05 16.32
CA TYR A 251 -16.52 47.98 14.86
C TYR A 251 -15.96 46.65 14.36
N ALA A 252 -15.62 45.74 15.26
CA ALA A 252 -15.18 44.38 14.93
C ALA A 252 -15.94 43.37 15.76
N ARG A 253 -16.26 42.22 15.15
CA ARG A 253 -16.78 41.06 15.87
C ARG A 253 -16.17 39.77 15.37
N GLN A 254 -16.03 38.80 16.26
CA GLN A 254 -15.47 37.48 15.96
C GLN A 254 -16.33 36.38 16.58
N ARG A 255 -16.52 35.27 15.87
CA ARG A 255 -17.28 34.11 16.32
C ARG A 255 -16.51 32.83 16.02
N ARG A 256 -16.42 31.95 17.01
CA ARG A 256 -15.76 30.65 16.88
C ARG A 256 -16.76 29.58 16.47
N TRP A 257 -16.43 28.88 15.40
CA TRP A 257 -17.10 27.69 14.91
C TRP A 257 -16.27 26.47 15.26
N LEU A 258 -16.95 25.41 15.66
CA LEU A 258 -16.38 24.12 15.99
C LEU A 258 -16.99 23.06 15.08
N ARG A 259 -16.19 22.08 14.71
CA ARG A 259 -16.65 20.87 14.02
C ARG A 259 -15.84 19.69 14.49
N ASN A 260 -16.52 18.59 14.77
CA ASN A 260 -15.91 17.39 15.29
C ASN A 260 -15.67 16.39 14.16
N ARG A 261 -14.49 15.79 14.15
CA ARG A 261 -14.13 14.67 13.27
C ARG A 261 -13.67 13.49 14.11
N LYS A 262 -13.88 12.28 13.62
CA LYS A 262 -13.37 11.05 14.22
C LYS A 262 -12.62 10.21 13.20
N GLY A 263 -11.67 9.43 13.68
CA GLY A 263 -11.01 8.42 12.88
C GLY A 263 -12.03 7.43 12.34
N LYS A 264 -11.97 7.11 11.05
CA LYS A 264 -12.75 5.97 10.54
C LYS A 264 -12.26 4.71 11.25
N SER A 265 -13.19 3.99 11.89
CA SER A 265 -12.90 2.67 12.43
C SER A 265 -12.36 1.79 11.29
N ARG A 266 -11.11 1.35 11.45
CA ARG A 266 -10.48 0.51 10.43
C ARG A 266 -11.06 -0.89 10.59
N ASP A 267 -11.87 -1.31 9.63
CA ASP A 267 -12.27 -2.70 9.46
C ASP A 267 -11.02 -3.49 8.99
N LEU A 268 -10.11 -3.77 9.93
CA LEU A 268 -8.83 -4.44 9.71
C LEU A 268 -9.07 -5.94 9.45
N LYS A 269 -9.68 -6.25 8.31
CA LYS A 269 -9.88 -7.63 7.86
C LYS A 269 -8.58 -8.20 7.30
N ALA A 270 -8.39 -9.51 7.46
CA ALA A 270 -7.31 -10.23 6.82
C ALA A 270 -7.35 -9.97 5.30
N GLN A 271 -6.23 -9.54 4.74
CA GLN A 271 -6.14 -9.24 3.32
C GLN A 271 -5.58 -10.48 2.62
N ILE A 272 -6.42 -11.14 1.82
CA ILE A 272 -5.99 -12.24 0.96
C ILE A 272 -5.37 -11.64 -0.29
N TYR A 273 -4.14 -12.04 -0.57
CA TYR A 273 -3.43 -11.72 -1.79
C TYR A 273 -3.68 -12.86 -2.76
N GLY A 274 -3.94 -12.49 -4.02
CA GLY A 274 -4.24 -13.46 -5.06
C GLY A 274 -3.11 -14.49 -5.26
N PRO A 275 -3.42 -15.60 -5.94
CA PRO A 275 -2.46 -16.68 -6.17
C PRO A 275 -1.23 -16.20 -6.95
N ILE A 276 -0.05 -16.58 -6.48
CA ILE A 276 1.25 -16.34 -7.12
C ILE A 276 1.68 -17.60 -7.84
N ARG A 277 1.88 -17.53 -9.15
CA ARG A 277 2.29 -18.66 -9.98
C ARG A 277 3.77 -19.01 -9.80
N PRO A 278 4.18 -20.23 -10.17
CA PRO A 278 5.59 -20.59 -10.29
C PRO A 278 6.37 -19.58 -11.14
N GLY A 279 7.47 -19.07 -10.60
CA GLY A 279 8.34 -18.07 -11.24
C GLY A 279 7.87 -16.62 -11.15
N GLU A 280 6.66 -16.37 -10.64
CA GLU A 280 6.09 -15.02 -10.57
C GLU A 280 6.69 -14.20 -9.42
N VAL A 281 6.73 -12.88 -9.63
CA VAL A 281 7.18 -11.87 -8.65
C VAL A 281 6.10 -10.81 -8.51
N VAL A 282 5.56 -10.66 -7.30
CA VAL A 282 4.48 -9.70 -7.01
C VAL A 282 4.88 -8.73 -5.89
N PRO A 283 4.57 -7.44 -6.01
CA PRO A 283 4.74 -6.50 -4.90
C PRO A 283 3.61 -6.63 -3.87
N LEU A 284 3.94 -6.52 -2.58
CA LEU A 284 2.93 -6.39 -1.53
C LEU A 284 2.27 -5.00 -1.58
N THR A 285 1.04 -4.85 -1.10
CA THR A 285 0.37 -3.53 -1.16
C THR A 285 1.01 -2.53 -0.19
N LEU A 286 1.15 -1.28 -0.63
CA LEU A 286 1.74 -0.20 0.18
C LEU A 286 0.97 0.06 1.47
N SER A 287 -0.36 -0.08 1.44
CA SER A 287 -1.21 0.12 2.62
C SER A 287 -0.72 -0.70 3.81
N VAL A 288 -0.30 -1.93 3.58
CA VAL A 288 0.14 -2.83 4.65
C VAL A 288 1.50 -2.43 5.22
N LEU A 289 2.41 -1.95 4.37
CA LEU A 289 3.75 -1.58 4.80
C LEU A 289 3.77 -0.29 5.64
N THR A 290 2.72 0.54 5.55
CA THR A 290 2.57 1.72 6.41
C THR A 290 2.19 1.39 7.86
N HIS A 291 1.88 0.13 8.17
CA HIS A 291 1.35 -0.30 9.46
C HIS A 291 2.37 -1.16 10.22
N SER A 292 3.31 -0.49 10.88
CA SER A 292 4.38 -1.16 11.61
C SER A 292 3.87 -2.16 12.67
N GLY A 293 4.36 -3.39 12.58
CA GLY A 293 4.08 -4.53 13.46
C GLY A 293 2.69 -5.17 13.29
N LEU A 294 1.81 -4.61 12.47
CA LEU A 294 0.40 -4.99 12.49
C LEU A 294 0.09 -6.24 11.66
N TYR A 295 0.85 -6.51 10.59
CA TYR A 295 0.55 -7.61 9.68
C TYR A 295 1.64 -8.68 9.65
N ALA A 296 1.20 -9.94 9.69
CA ALA A 296 2.01 -11.12 9.45
C ALA A 296 1.63 -11.75 8.11
N LEU A 297 2.63 -12.10 7.31
CA LEU A 297 2.48 -12.82 6.06
C LEU A 297 2.43 -14.32 6.32
N HIS A 298 1.41 -14.94 5.74
CA HIS A 298 1.22 -16.37 5.64
C HIS A 298 1.09 -16.76 4.19
N MET A 299 1.52 -17.98 3.87
CA MET A 299 1.36 -18.58 2.57
C MET A 299 0.75 -19.96 2.67
N ARG A 300 0.15 -20.46 1.60
CA ARG A 300 -0.17 -21.88 1.46
C ARG A 300 -0.14 -22.28 -0.02
N PRO A 301 0.10 -23.56 -0.33
CA PRO A 301 -0.10 -24.09 -1.67
C PRO A 301 -1.57 -23.96 -2.08
N SER A 302 -1.79 -23.34 -3.23
CA SER A 302 -3.10 -23.22 -3.87
C SER A 302 -3.37 -24.50 -4.66
N ASN A 303 -4.39 -25.27 -4.27
CA ASN A 303 -4.69 -26.55 -4.90
C ASN A 303 -5.76 -26.40 -6.01
N LEU A 304 -5.34 -26.39 -7.28
CA LEU A 304 -6.26 -26.45 -8.43
C LEU A 304 -6.72 -27.88 -8.77
N GLU A 305 -6.03 -28.92 -8.27
CA GLU A 305 -6.21 -30.33 -8.65
C GLU A 305 -6.39 -31.26 -7.41
N LYS A 306 -7.34 -30.88 -6.54
CA LYS A 306 -8.31 -31.75 -5.83
C LYS A 306 -7.89 -32.90 -4.87
N THR A 307 -6.65 -33.08 -4.41
CA THR A 307 -6.39 -34.24 -3.49
C THR A 307 -6.17 -33.89 -2.02
N GLU A 308 -5.46 -32.81 -1.67
CA GLU A 308 -5.18 -32.43 -0.27
C GLU A 308 -5.32 -30.91 -0.10
N GLU A 309 -6.12 -30.45 0.85
CA GLU A 309 -6.21 -29.03 1.21
C GLU A 309 -5.13 -28.71 2.26
N TYR A 310 -4.43 -27.59 2.12
CA TYR A 310 -3.37 -27.17 3.05
C TYR A 310 -3.80 -25.95 3.87
N SER A 311 -3.43 -25.97 5.14
CA SER A 311 -3.53 -24.83 6.06
C SER A 311 -2.46 -23.78 5.74
N TRP A 312 -2.67 -22.58 6.27
CA TRP A 312 -1.68 -21.50 6.25
C TRP A 312 -0.38 -21.91 6.93
N SER A 313 0.73 -21.38 6.39
CA SER A 313 2.07 -21.66 6.86
C SER A 313 2.31 -21.15 8.28
N SER A 314 3.08 -21.90 9.05
CA SER A 314 3.75 -21.44 10.26
C SER A 314 5.27 -21.41 10.07
N VAL A 315 5.92 -20.41 10.64
CA VAL A 315 7.39 -20.35 10.75
C VAL A 315 7.85 -21.35 11.80
N MET A 316 8.84 -22.15 11.43
CA MET A 316 9.39 -23.23 12.23
C MET A 316 10.82 -22.87 12.65
N ASP A 317 11.10 -22.97 13.94
CA ASP A 317 12.43 -22.70 14.47
C ASP A 317 13.43 -23.76 13.97
N MET A 318 14.56 -23.26 13.46
CA MET A 318 15.71 -24.04 12.99
C MET A 318 16.70 -24.35 14.12
N SER A 319 16.57 -23.74 15.30
CA SER A 319 17.57 -23.77 16.38
C SER A 319 17.76 -25.12 17.08
N GLY A 320 17.03 -26.18 16.70
CA GLY A 320 17.27 -27.54 17.19
C GLY A 320 17.04 -27.74 18.70
N ASN A 321 16.55 -26.73 19.42
CA ASN A 321 16.27 -26.82 20.85
C ASN A 321 14.90 -27.49 21.08
N THR A 322 14.85 -28.78 20.79
CA THR A 322 13.74 -29.69 21.09
C THR A 322 13.59 -29.88 22.60
N GLN A 323 12.88 -28.96 23.26
CA GLN A 323 12.19 -29.26 24.51
C GLN A 323 10.71 -28.86 24.52
N ASP A 324 10.23 -28.12 23.53
CA ASP A 324 8.80 -27.83 23.42
C ASP A 324 8.24 -28.44 22.13
N LEU A 325 7.69 -29.65 22.25
CA LEU A 325 6.76 -30.25 21.28
C LEU A 325 5.39 -29.54 21.31
N GLY A 326 5.32 -28.33 21.86
CA GLY A 326 4.18 -27.45 21.78
C GLY A 326 3.84 -27.16 20.33
N MET A 327 2.56 -27.29 20.00
CA MET A 327 2.00 -26.89 18.72
C MET A 327 2.58 -25.55 18.28
N PRO A 328 2.96 -25.37 16.99
CA PRO A 328 3.45 -24.10 16.49
C PRO A 328 2.46 -23.01 16.90
N THR A 329 2.97 -21.95 17.53
CA THR A 329 2.15 -20.84 18.02
C THR A 329 1.31 -20.35 16.84
N GLU A 330 -0.02 -20.30 16.99
CA GLU A 330 -1.01 -20.07 15.90
C GLU A 330 -0.86 -18.72 15.14
N ASN A 331 0.21 -17.95 15.36
CA ASN A 331 0.47 -16.65 14.75
C ASN A 331 1.95 -16.42 14.38
N ALA A 332 2.78 -17.45 14.22
CA ALA A 332 4.15 -17.32 13.72
C ALA A 332 4.19 -17.09 12.20
N GLY A 333 3.67 -15.96 11.74
CA GLY A 333 3.83 -15.48 10.36
C GLY A 333 5.00 -14.50 10.23
N ILE A 334 5.35 -14.13 9.01
CA ILE A 334 6.49 -13.22 8.77
C ILE A 334 6.04 -11.76 8.93
N SER A 335 6.65 -11.01 9.84
CA SER A 335 6.36 -9.59 10.03
C SER A 335 6.84 -8.78 8.81
N VAL A 336 5.90 -8.29 8.00
CA VAL A 336 6.24 -7.56 6.74
C VAL A 336 6.74 -6.14 6.97
N SER A 337 6.52 -5.60 8.16
CA SER A 337 6.92 -4.25 8.54
C SER A 337 8.26 -4.16 9.24
N ASN A 338 8.75 -5.29 9.78
CA ASN A 338 10.02 -5.35 10.50
C ASN A 338 10.84 -6.50 9.92
N LEU A 339 11.17 -6.38 8.64
CA LEU A 339 11.96 -7.36 7.92
C LEU A 339 13.44 -7.21 8.29
N SER A 340 14.08 -8.35 8.45
CA SER A 340 15.52 -8.50 8.60
C SER A 340 15.98 -9.60 7.66
N GLU A 341 17.23 -9.55 7.20
CA GLU A 341 17.77 -10.64 6.40
C GLU A 341 17.81 -11.92 7.22
N SER A 342 17.10 -12.95 6.76
CA SER A 342 17.03 -14.25 7.43
C SER A 342 16.63 -15.36 6.46
N GLU A 343 16.82 -16.61 6.91
CA GLU A 343 16.29 -17.80 6.27
C GLU A 343 15.35 -18.51 7.24
N GLU A 344 14.08 -18.64 6.85
CA GLU A 344 13.03 -19.22 7.67
C GLU A 344 12.52 -20.51 7.03
N LEU A 345 12.23 -21.51 7.85
CA LEU A 345 11.56 -22.72 7.40
C LEU A 345 10.06 -22.58 7.65
N LEU A 346 9.25 -22.82 6.63
CA LEU A 346 7.79 -22.73 6.69
C LEU A 346 7.18 -24.12 6.54
N TYR A 347 6.11 -24.38 7.30
CA TYR A 347 5.37 -25.64 7.21
C TYR A 347 3.87 -25.40 7.00
N CYS A 348 3.29 -26.06 6.01
CA CYS A 348 1.87 -26.03 5.69
C CYS A 348 1.25 -27.42 5.97
N PRO A 349 0.46 -27.59 7.05
CA PRO A 349 -0.16 -28.88 7.35
C PRO A 349 -1.36 -29.19 6.44
N VAL A 350 -1.66 -30.47 6.23
CA VAL A 350 -2.85 -30.93 5.49
C VAL A 350 -4.12 -30.82 6.37
N VAL A 351 -5.25 -30.41 5.78
CA VAL A 351 -6.53 -30.08 6.46
C VAL A 351 -7.54 -31.25 6.51
N SER A 352 -7.43 -32.27 5.63
CA SER A 352 -8.39 -33.41 5.52
C SER A 352 -7.65 -34.76 5.51
N GLY A 353 -8.09 -35.88 6.08
CA GLY A 353 -9.19 -36.28 6.99
C GLY A 353 -8.99 -37.78 7.34
N THR A 354 -9.25 -38.19 8.60
CA THR A 354 -9.20 -39.58 9.12
C THR A 354 -7.89 -40.37 8.92
N SER A 355 -6.81 -40.05 9.62
CA SER A 355 -5.89 -41.06 10.17
C SER A 355 -4.97 -40.43 11.22
N SER A 356 -4.66 -41.19 12.27
CA SER A 356 -3.97 -40.77 13.49
C SER A 356 -2.45 -40.51 13.33
N ASN A 357 -1.98 -40.11 12.14
CA ASN A 357 -0.57 -39.77 11.89
C ASN A 357 -0.44 -38.30 11.47
N SER A 358 -0.29 -37.42 12.46
CA SER A 358 -0.48 -35.96 12.39
C SER A 358 0.66 -35.13 11.76
N ASN A 359 1.59 -35.71 11.01
CA ASN A 359 2.77 -34.99 10.49
C ASN A 359 2.82 -34.88 8.95
N ARG A 360 1.67 -35.00 8.26
CA ARG A 360 1.63 -34.80 6.79
C ARG A 360 1.41 -33.32 6.46
N GLY A 361 2.32 -32.77 5.67
CA GLY A 361 2.32 -31.38 5.24
C GLY A 361 3.45 -31.08 4.26
N MET A 362 3.55 -29.82 3.83
CA MET A 362 4.57 -29.35 2.90
C MET A 362 5.50 -28.34 3.58
N TRP A 363 6.79 -28.54 3.36
CA TRP A 363 7.87 -27.68 3.84
C TRP A 363 8.31 -26.70 2.74
N PHE A 364 8.64 -25.47 3.12
CA PHE A 364 9.18 -24.44 2.22
C PHE A 364 10.31 -23.69 2.91
N CYS A 365 11.32 -23.26 2.16
CA CYS A 365 12.34 -22.33 2.65
C CYS A 365 11.99 -20.92 2.17
N LEU A 366 12.00 -19.96 3.09
CA LEU A 366 11.85 -18.54 2.80
C LEU A 366 13.18 -17.84 3.07
N SER A 367 13.72 -17.18 2.06
CA SER A 367 14.86 -16.28 2.22
C SER A 367 14.36 -14.83 2.15
N ILE A 368 14.66 -14.05 3.17
CA ILE A 368 14.38 -12.61 3.23
C ILE A 368 15.68 -11.89 2.88
N GLN A 369 15.69 -11.17 1.76
CA GLN A 369 16.88 -10.54 1.20
C GLN A 369 16.67 -9.03 1.10
N ALA A 370 17.68 -8.24 1.45
CA ALA A 370 17.65 -6.79 1.30
C ALA A 370 18.58 -6.34 0.17
N THR A 371 18.16 -5.33 -0.59
CA THR A 371 19.03 -4.62 -1.54
C THR A 371 18.93 -3.13 -1.26
N GLU A 372 20.05 -2.50 -0.89
CA GLU A 372 20.09 -1.06 -0.67
C GLU A 372 19.95 -0.32 -2.01
N ILE A 373 18.86 0.44 -2.18
CA ILE A 373 18.67 1.27 -3.38
C ILE A 373 19.35 2.63 -3.22
N THR A 374 19.23 3.24 -2.04
CA THR A 374 19.79 4.55 -1.71
C THR A 374 19.78 4.75 -0.20
N LYS A 375 20.26 5.92 0.25
CA LYS A 375 20.07 6.41 1.62
C LYS A 375 19.03 7.54 1.68
N ASP A 376 18.34 7.63 2.80
CA ASP A 376 17.37 8.68 3.07
C ASP A 376 18.05 10.00 3.49
N MET A 377 17.27 10.99 3.95
CA MET A 377 17.80 12.29 4.38
C MET A 377 18.70 12.21 5.63
N HIS A 378 18.54 11.17 6.44
CA HIS A 378 19.32 10.92 7.65
C HIS A 378 20.48 9.94 7.40
N TYR A 379 20.74 9.60 6.14
CA TYR A 379 21.72 8.59 5.71
C TYR A 379 21.36 7.15 6.10
N ASP A 380 20.09 6.90 6.46
CA ASP A 380 19.60 5.56 6.72
C ASP A 380 19.35 4.82 5.40
N PRO A 381 19.77 3.55 5.27
CA PRO A 381 19.63 2.82 4.02
C PRO A 381 18.16 2.47 3.74
N ILE A 382 17.70 2.79 2.55
CA ILE A 382 16.40 2.38 2.03
C ILE A 382 16.55 1.01 1.37
N GLN A 383 16.06 -0.01 2.08
CA GLN A 383 16.12 -1.39 1.66
C GLN A 383 14.93 -1.75 0.76
N ASP A 384 15.23 -2.41 -0.36
CA ASP A 384 14.26 -3.11 -1.20
C ASP A 384 14.30 -4.59 -0.87
N TRP A 385 13.21 -5.08 -0.28
CA TRP A 385 13.12 -6.42 0.27
C TRP A 385 12.55 -7.38 -0.76
N THR A 386 13.17 -8.55 -0.86
CA THR A 386 12.64 -9.67 -1.63
C THR A 386 12.47 -10.89 -0.74
N LEU A 387 11.23 -11.32 -0.57
CA LEU A 387 10.85 -12.56 0.10
C LEU A 387 10.81 -13.67 -0.95
N VAL A 388 11.76 -14.60 -0.88
CA VAL A 388 11.94 -15.64 -1.88
C VAL A 388 11.57 -17.00 -1.32
N ILE A 389 10.49 -17.58 -1.84
CA ILE A 389 9.95 -18.86 -1.41
C ILE A 389 10.50 -19.97 -2.31
N ARG A 390 11.14 -20.99 -1.72
CA ARG A 390 11.84 -22.08 -2.41
C ARG A 390 11.42 -23.46 -1.86
N PRO A 391 11.62 -24.54 -2.64
CA PRO A 391 11.66 -25.87 -2.04
C PRO A 391 12.75 -25.95 -0.95
N PRO A 392 12.53 -26.72 0.12
CA PRO A 392 13.51 -26.88 1.20
C PRO A 392 14.70 -27.73 0.75
N LEU A 393 14.49 -28.64 -0.21
CA LEU A 393 15.53 -29.46 -0.83
C LEU A 393 15.27 -29.58 -2.34
N ALA A 394 16.33 -29.46 -3.14
CA ALA A 394 16.31 -29.74 -4.57
C ALA A 394 17.54 -30.57 -4.95
N ILE A 395 17.32 -31.65 -5.69
CA ILE A 395 18.37 -32.58 -6.14
C ILE A 395 18.38 -32.51 -7.67
N THR A 396 19.54 -32.22 -8.25
CA THR A 396 19.69 -32.11 -9.70
C THR A 396 20.75 -33.09 -10.18
N ASP A 397 20.42 -33.85 -11.21
CA ASP A 397 21.34 -34.80 -11.82
C ASP A 397 22.10 -34.18 -12.98
N TYR A 398 23.40 -34.00 -12.79
CA TYR A 398 24.30 -33.57 -13.86
C TYR A 398 25.11 -34.73 -14.46
N LEU A 399 24.79 -35.97 -14.08
CA LEU A 399 25.42 -37.16 -14.64
C LEU A 399 24.83 -37.46 -16.03
N PRO A 400 25.60 -38.10 -16.92
CA PRO A 400 25.14 -38.48 -18.25
C PRO A 400 24.24 -39.73 -18.26
N LEU A 401 23.78 -40.19 -17.09
CA LEU A 401 23.01 -41.43 -16.91
C LEU A 401 21.85 -41.18 -15.94
N SER A 402 20.71 -41.82 -16.15
CA SER A 402 19.63 -41.81 -15.18
C SER A 402 20.05 -42.48 -13.87
N ALA A 403 19.66 -41.91 -12.73
CA ALA A 403 19.90 -42.53 -11.42
C ALA A 403 18.64 -42.59 -10.57
N GLU A 404 18.57 -43.64 -9.75
CA GLU A 404 17.56 -43.78 -8.71
C GLU A 404 17.98 -42.97 -7.48
N TYR A 405 17.02 -42.28 -6.86
CA TYR A 405 17.24 -41.52 -5.63
C TYR A 405 16.19 -41.84 -4.57
N SER A 406 16.61 -41.68 -3.32
CA SER A 406 15.75 -41.76 -2.15
C SER A 406 16.17 -40.72 -1.12
N VAL A 407 15.22 -39.97 -0.58
CA VAL A 407 15.44 -39.04 0.54
C VAL A 407 14.86 -39.65 1.80
N LEU A 408 15.68 -39.77 2.84
CA LEU A 408 15.37 -40.51 4.07
C LEU A 408 15.56 -39.61 5.29
N GLU A 409 14.48 -39.19 5.94
CA GLU A 409 14.58 -38.39 7.15
C GLU A 409 14.84 -39.26 8.39
N MET A 410 15.92 -38.98 9.11
CA MET A 410 16.23 -39.65 10.38
C MET A 410 15.34 -39.11 11.51
N GLN A 411 14.49 -39.98 12.04
CA GLN A 411 13.62 -39.67 13.17
C GLN A 411 14.39 -39.75 14.50
N ALA A 412 13.87 -39.13 15.56
CA ALA A 412 14.52 -39.12 16.88
C ALA A 412 14.76 -40.52 17.49
N ASN A 413 14.00 -41.53 17.05
CA ASN A 413 14.16 -42.92 17.44
C ASN A 413 15.27 -43.67 16.64
N GLY A 414 16.00 -42.98 15.77
CA GLY A 414 17.04 -43.54 14.90
C GLY A 414 16.52 -44.27 13.67
N HIS A 415 15.20 -44.37 13.47
CA HIS A 415 14.62 -44.95 12.26
C HIS A 415 14.58 -43.94 11.12
N PHE A 416 14.79 -44.43 9.90
CA PHE A 416 14.66 -43.63 8.68
C PHE A 416 13.22 -43.66 8.15
N PHE A 417 12.64 -42.48 7.97
CA PHE A 417 11.38 -42.29 7.30
C PHE A 417 11.65 -41.94 5.83
N THR A 418 11.07 -42.69 4.90
CA THR A 418 11.22 -42.37 3.46
C THR A 418 10.31 -41.20 3.08
N CYS A 419 10.91 -40.05 2.77
CA CYS A 419 10.19 -38.85 2.35
C CYS A 419 9.73 -38.94 0.88
N VAL A 420 10.64 -39.39 0.00
CA VAL A 420 10.40 -39.54 -1.44
C VAL A 420 11.42 -40.52 -2.04
N ARG A 421 11.01 -41.21 -3.11
CA ARG A 421 11.90 -42.00 -3.98
C ARG A 421 11.51 -41.78 -5.43
N GLY A 422 12.46 -41.92 -6.33
CA GLY A 422 12.21 -41.78 -7.76
C GLY A 422 13.45 -42.07 -8.59
N ILE A 423 13.34 -41.80 -9.88
CA ILE A 423 14.43 -41.90 -10.84
C ILE A 423 14.47 -40.56 -11.57
N PHE A 424 15.64 -39.94 -11.68
CA PHE A 424 15.83 -38.75 -12.48
C PHE A 424 16.60 -39.08 -13.77
N SER A 425 16.31 -38.31 -14.81
CA SER A 425 17.03 -38.32 -16.08
C SER A 425 18.19 -37.32 -16.07
N PRO A 426 19.20 -37.47 -16.96
CA PRO A 426 20.27 -36.49 -17.09
C PRO A 426 19.74 -35.07 -17.28
N GLY A 427 20.16 -34.14 -16.42
CA GLY A 427 19.77 -32.73 -16.40
C GLY A 427 18.45 -32.43 -15.67
N GLU A 428 17.77 -33.45 -15.13
CA GLU A 428 16.52 -33.29 -14.40
C GLU A 428 16.76 -32.82 -12.96
N SER A 429 15.83 -32.02 -12.44
CA SER A 429 15.85 -31.52 -11.07
C SER A 429 14.56 -31.89 -10.35
N VAL A 430 14.68 -32.56 -9.21
CA VAL A 430 13.57 -32.92 -8.34
C VAL A 430 13.56 -31.98 -7.13
N LYS A 431 12.40 -31.40 -6.86
CA LYS A 431 12.16 -30.60 -5.65
C LYS A 431 11.40 -31.42 -4.63
N VAL A 432 11.86 -31.42 -3.39
CA VAL A 432 11.31 -32.26 -2.31
C VAL A 432 10.68 -31.36 -1.25
N TYR A 433 9.38 -31.54 -1.02
CA TYR A 433 8.58 -30.75 -0.06
C TYR A 433 8.15 -31.55 1.17
N SER A 434 8.37 -32.86 1.18
CA SER A 434 7.97 -33.78 2.25
C SER A 434 9.05 -33.97 3.33
N ALA A 435 10.25 -33.43 3.12
CA ALA A 435 11.38 -33.63 4.02
C ALA A 435 11.50 -32.48 5.03
N ASN A 436 11.51 -32.81 6.34
CA ASN A 436 11.83 -31.84 7.38
C ASN A 436 13.35 -31.72 7.50
N ILE A 437 13.93 -30.71 6.86
CA ILE A 437 15.39 -30.47 6.80
C ILE A 437 16.02 -30.10 8.16
N ARG A 438 15.22 -29.97 9.23
CA ARG A 438 15.74 -29.85 10.60
C ARG A 438 16.29 -31.17 11.12
N ASN A 439 15.78 -32.28 10.58
CA ASN A 439 16.28 -33.61 10.87
C ASN A 439 17.34 -33.99 9.82
N PRO A 440 18.37 -34.79 10.17
CA PRO A 440 19.31 -35.32 9.20
C PRO A 440 18.62 -36.12 8.09
N LEU A 441 19.07 -35.95 6.84
CA LEU A 441 18.51 -36.56 5.62
C LEU A 441 19.45 -37.58 4.95
#